data_AF-A0AAV1Z138-F1
#
_entry.id   AF-A0AAV1Z138-F1
#
_cell.length_a   1.000
_cell.length_b   1.000
_cell.length_c   1.000
_cell.angle_alpha   90.00
_cell.angle_beta   90.00
_cell.angle_gamma   90.00
#
_symmetry.space_group_name_H-M   'P 1'
#
loop_
_entity.id
_entity.type
_entity.pdbx_description
1 polymer ?
#
loop_
_entity_poly.entity_id
_entity_poly.type
_entity_poly.pdbx_seq_one_letter_code
_entity_poly.pdbx_strand_id
1 'polypeptide(L)'
;MNKVSYKGENRSRRINLFLHNDHYDVIKSLKGFYGTDHYCESCDKAYGRIEDHRYLNACYIGLRTDCIQGEKKRCNECDRVCQSEECFQSHKET
;
A
#
# COMPACT_ATOMS: atom_id res chain seq x y z
N MET A 1 -15.58 -7.72 -1.46
CA MET A 1 -14.31 -7.72 -0.70
C MET A 1 -14.51 -6.90 0.57
N ASN A 2 -13.93 -7.34 1.69
CA ASN A 2 -13.96 -6.58 2.95
C ASN A 2 -13.22 -5.25 2.76
N LYS A 3 -13.73 -4.16 3.36
CA LYS A 3 -13.16 -2.81 3.26
C LYS A 3 -13.03 -2.21 4.66
N VAL A 4 -11.97 -1.44 4.90
CA VAL A 4 -11.80 -0.68 6.14
C VAL A 4 -12.79 0.48 6.16
N SER A 5 -13.72 0.47 7.13
CA SER A 5 -14.73 1.53 7.30
C SER A 5 -14.23 2.68 8.18
N TYR A 6 -13.32 2.41 9.11
CA TYR A 6 -12.76 3.41 10.03
C TYR A 6 -11.35 3.01 10.45
N LYS A 7 -10.46 4.00 10.56
CA LYS A 7 -9.09 3.84 11.07
C LYS A 7 -8.79 4.98 12.03
N GLY A 8 -8.52 4.63 13.29
CA GLY A 8 -8.12 5.59 14.30
C GLY A 8 -6.68 6.08 14.10
N GLU A 9 -6.24 6.93 15.02
CA GLU A 9 -4.86 7.43 15.08
C GLU A 9 -3.83 6.29 15.11
N ASN A 10 -2.63 6.62 14.62
CA ASN A 10 -1.49 5.71 14.71
C ASN A 10 -1.01 5.60 16.16
N ARG A 11 -1.39 4.52 16.84
CA ARG A 11 -0.98 4.20 18.21
C ARG A 11 -0.13 2.93 18.25
N SER A 12 0.68 2.78 19.31
CA SER A 12 1.53 1.61 19.55
C SER A 12 0.74 0.32 19.77
N ARG A 13 -0.53 0.42 20.19
CA ARG A 13 -1.45 -0.71 20.35
C ARG A 13 -2.73 -0.43 19.58
N ARG A 14 -3.18 -1.42 18.81
CA ARG A 14 -4.37 -1.33 17.96
C ARG A 14 -5.24 -2.56 18.19
N ILE A 15 -6.54 -2.39 17.97
CA ILE A 15 -7.51 -3.48 17.88
C ILE A 15 -8.12 -3.44 16.48
N ASN A 16 -8.26 -4.61 15.86
CA ASN A 16 -8.93 -4.76 14.58
C ASN A 16 -10.28 -5.42 14.83
N LEU A 17 -11.35 -4.79 14.34
CA LEU A 17 -12.71 -5.28 14.50
C LEU A 17 -13.32 -5.54 13.13
N PHE A 18 -13.99 -6.68 12.99
CA PHE A 18 -14.77 -7.02 11.82
C PHE A 18 -16.24 -6.88 12.15
N LEU A 19 -16.94 -6.01 11.41
CA LEU A 19 -18.39 -5.89 11.52
C LEU A 19 -19.05 -6.83 10.53
N HIS A 20 -19.77 -7.84 11.02
CA HIS A 20 -20.64 -8.68 10.22
C HIS A 20 -21.94 -8.96 10.98
N ASN A 21 -23.08 -9.04 10.30
CA ASN A 21 -24.37 -9.38 10.95
C ASN A 21 -24.66 -8.59 12.25
N ASP A 22 -24.34 -7.29 12.25
CA ASP A 22 -24.46 -6.39 13.41
C ASP A 22 -23.66 -6.82 14.67
N HIS A 23 -22.62 -7.63 14.48
CA HIS A 23 -21.71 -8.11 15.50
C HIS A 23 -20.25 -7.73 15.18
N TYR A 24 -19.47 -7.44 16.22
CA TYR A 24 -18.05 -7.14 16.10
C TYR A 24 -17.18 -8.30 16.57
N ASP A 25 -16.47 -8.91 15.62
CA ASP A 25 -15.46 -9.91 15.92
C ASP A 25 -14.07 -9.29 16.02
N VAL A 26 -13.28 -9.74 17.00
CA VAL A 26 -11.90 -9.30 17.17
C VAL A 26 -10.99 -10.08 16.22
N ILE A 27 -10.33 -9.36 15.31
CA ILE A 27 -9.32 -9.94 14.43
C ILE A 27 -7.96 -9.90 15.12
N LYS A 28 -7.44 -11.08 15.49
CA LYS A 28 -6.09 -11.22 16.07
C LYS A 28 -4.97 -11.17 15.02
N SER A 29 -5.26 -11.54 13.78
CA SER A 29 -4.30 -11.62 12.69
C SER A 29 -4.94 -11.16 11.39
N LEU A 30 -4.54 -10.00 10.88
CA LEU A 30 -5.07 -9.46 9.61
C LEU A 30 -4.74 -10.39 8.44
N LYS A 31 -3.50 -10.89 8.37
CA LYS A 31 -3.11 -11.86 7.33
C LYS A 31 -3.94 -13.16 7.39
N GLY A 32 -4.24 -13.66 8.60
CA GLY A 32 -5.10 -14.83 8.79
C GLY A 32 -6.54 -14.57 8.38
N PHE A 33 -7.07 -13.39 8.70
CA PHE A 33 -8.42 -12.96 8.30
C PHE A 33 -8.58 -12.87 6.77
N TYR A 34 -7.55 -12.37 6.06
CA TYR A 34 -7.57 -12.27 4.60
C TYR A 34 -7.08 -13.53 3.87
N GLY A 35 -6.60 -14.56 4.59
CA GLY A 35 -6.09 -15.77 3.98
C GLY A 35 -4.84 -15.55 3.11
N THR A 36 -3.97 -14.63 3.51
CA THR A 36 -2.72 -14.30 2.80
C THR A 36 -1.51 -14.47 3.70
N ASP A 37 -0.32 -14.57 3.10
CA ASP A 37 0.92 -14.68 3.88
C ASP A 37 1.28 -13.34 4.55
N HIS A 38 0.85 -12.23 3.94
CA HIS A 38 1.20 -10.89 4.38
C HIS A 38 0.02 -9.90 4.30
N TYR A 39 0.12 -8.86 5.13
CA TYR A 39 -0.81 -7.72 5.14
C TYR A 39 -0.04 -6.44 5.43
N CYS A 40 -0.26 -5.39 4.64
CA CYS A 40 0.32 -4.08 4.87
C CYS A 40 -0.64 -3.19 5.64
N GLU A 41 -0.29 -2.86 6.88
CA GLU A 41 -1.09 -1.94 7.71
C GLU A 41 -1.05 -0.49 7.21
N SER A 42 -0.06 -0.09 6.43
CA SER A 42 0.00 1.26 5.86
C SER A 42 -0.95 1.41 4.67
N CYS A 43 -0.99 0.39 3.81
CA CYS A 43 -1.83 0.38 2.60
C CYS A 43 -3.23 -0.21 2.83
N ASP A 44 -3.46 -0.83 4.00
CA ASP A 44 -4.64 -1.64 4.32
C ASP A 44 -4.96 -2.69 3.24
N LYS A 45 -3.92 -3.42 2.81
CA LYS A 45 -4.03 -4.44 1.75
C LYS A 45 -3.33 -5.74 2.12
N ALA A 46 -4.02 -6.84 1.84
CA ALA A 46 -3.48 -8.19 1.88
C ALA A 46 -2.72 -8.52 0.58
N TYR A 47 -1.64 -9.28 0.66
CA TYR A 47 -0.85 -9.69 -0.50
C TYR A 47 -0.18 -11.05 -0.29
N GLY A 48 0.08 -11.75 -1.40
CA GLY A 48 0.65 -13.10 -1.40
C GLY A 48 2.14 -13.10 -1.14
N ARG A 49 2.94 -12.44 -1.99
CA ARG A 49 4.41 -12.37 -1.84
C ARG A 49 4.87 -10.94 -1.58
N ILE A 50 5.99 -10.78 -0.87
CA ILE A 50 6.60 -9.45 -0.61
C ILE A 50 6.88 -8.69 -1.91
N GLU A 51 7.27 -9.39 -2.97
CA GLU A 51 7.50 -8.85 -4.31
C GLU A 51 6.22 -8.33 -5.01
N ASP A 52 5.05 -8.87 -4.63
CA ASP A 52 3.75 -8.36 -5.08
C ASP A 52 3.30 -7.14 -4.27
N HIS A 53 3.92 -6.90 -3.11
CA HIS A 53 3.62 -5.77 -2.26
C HIS A 53 4.27 -4.49 -2.79
N ARG A 54 3.65 -3.97 -3.83
CA ARG A 54 3.96 -2.65 -4.37
C ARG A 54 3.22 -1.63 -3.53
N TYR A 55 3.96 -0.90 -2.69
CA TYR A 55 3.41 0.21 -1.88
C TYR A 55 2.57 1.12 -2.77
N LEU A 56 1.51 1.72 -2.22
CA LEU A 56 0.63 2.64 -2.96
C LEU A 56 1.41 3.78 -3.65
N ASN A 57 2.63 4.05 -3.18
CA ASN A 57 3.54 5.06 -3.69
C ASN A 57 4.85 4.45 -4.23
N ALA A 58 4.80 3.28 -4.86
CA ALA A 58 5.98 2.77 -5.55
C ALA A 58 6.11 3.45 -6.92
N CYS A 59 7.31 3.93 -7.28
CA CYS A 59 7.58 4.33 -8.66
C CYS A 59 7.77 3.06 -9.51
N TYR A 60 6.86 2.80 -10.44
CA TYR A 60 6.92 1.62 -11.32
C TYR A 60 8.12 1.62 -12.28
N ILE A 61 8.86 2.72 -12.34
CA ILE A 61 10.00 2.90 -13.25
C ILE A 61 11.31 2.72 -12.48
N GLY A 62 11.49 3.45 -11.37
CA GLY A 62 12.70 3.38 -10.55
C GLY A 62 12.67 2.30 -9.47
N LEU A 63 11.58 1.53 -9.35
CA LEU A 63 11.36 0.50 -8.31
C LEU A 63 11.48 1.00 -6.85
N ARG A 64 11.58 2.32 -6.65
CA ARG A 64 11.61 2.96 -5.33
C ARG A 64 10.30 2.73 -4.60
N THR A 65 10.39 2.22 -3.38
CA THR A 65 9.26 1.90 -2.49
C THR A 65 8.85 3.06 -1.58
N ASP A 66 9.63 4.14 -1.59
CA ASP A 66 9.52 5.33 -0.75
C ASP A 66 9.13 6.58 -1.55
N CYS A 67 8.50 6.45 -2.73
CA CYS A 67 8.11 7.61 -3.53
C CYS A 67 7.10 8.45 -2.72
N ILE A 68 7.34 9.75 -2.66
CA ILE A 68 6.33 10.70 -2.18
C ILE A 68 5.32 10.89 -3.30
N GLN A 69 4.01 10.82 -3.03
CA GLN A 69 3.02 11.17 -4.05
C GLN A 69 3.16 12.65 -4.40
N GLY A 70 3.35 12.93 -5.69
CA GLY A 70 3.45 14.29 -6.21
C GLY A 70 2.74 14.42 -7.55
N GLU A 71 3.12 15.44 -8.31
CA GLU A 71 2.63 15.60 -9.67
C GLU A 71 3.18 14.46 -10.56
N LYS A 72 2.29 13.77 -11.26
CA LYS A 72 2.66 12.68 -12.17
C LYS A 72 3.36 13.25 -13.39
N LYS A 73 4.53 12.71 -13.74
CA LYS A 73 5.28 13.09 -14.95
C LYS A 73 5.45 11.92 -15.90
N ARG A 74 5.20 12.15 -17.19
CA ARG A 74 5.47 11.19 -18.26
C ARG A 74 6.90 11.39 -18.77
N CYS A 75 7.66 10.31 -18.90
CA CYS A 75 8.95 10.32 -19.58
C CYS A 75 8.76 10.11 -21.07
N ASN A 76 9.29 11.02 -21.89
CA ASN A 76 9.15 10.95 -23.35
C ASN A 76 10.06 9.88 -23.99
N GLU A 77 11.08 9.39 -23.28
CA GLU A 77 12.03 8.41 -23.82
C GLU A 77 11.51 6.98 -23.68
N CYS A 78 10.89 6.65 -22.55
CA CYS A 78 10.36 5.30 -22.29
C CYS A 78 8.83 5.21 -22.28
N ASP A 79 8.15 6.35 -22.44
CA ASP A 79 6.69 6.53 -22.38
C ASP A 79 6.03 6.10 -21.05
N ARG A 80 6.81 5.99 -19.98
CA ARG A 80 6.32 5.58 -18.66
C ARG A 80 5.96 6.80 -17.79
N VAL A 81 5.08 6.60 -16.82
CA VAL A 81 4.63 7.65 -15.88
C VAL A 81 5.27 7.49 -14.50
N CYS A 82 6.03 8.49 -14.06
CA CYS A 82 6.57 8.64 -12.70
C CYS A 82 5.50 9.24 -11.77
N GLN A 83 5.50 8.83 -10.51
CA GLN A 83 4.50 9.27 -9.51
C GLN A 83 4.83 10.63 -8.85
N SER A 84 6.03 11.17 -9.08
CA SER A 84 6.48 12.48 -8.58
C SER A 84 7.70 12.99 -9.35
N GLU A 85 8.09 14.25 -9.12
CA GLU A 85 9.31 14.84 -9.67
C GLU A 85 10.57 14.08 -9.25
N GLU A 86 10.68 13.74 -7.97
CA GLU A 86 11.83 13.00 -7.44
C GLU A 86 11.97 11.62 -8.12
N CYS A 87 10.82 10.98 -8.35
CA CYS A 87 10.74 9.71 -9.06
C CYS A 87 11.02 9.85 -10.58
N PHE A 88 10.91 11.05 -11.15
CA PHE A 88 11.29 11.36 -12.53
C PHE A 88 12.80 11.64 -12.67
N GLN A 89 13.38 12.41 -11.75
CA GLN A 89 14.82 12.70 -11.76
C GLN A 89 15.65 11.43 -11.54
N SER A 90 15.31 10.65 -10.52
CA SER A 90 15.97 9.35 -10.28
C SER A 90 15.84 8.40 -11.47
N HIS A 91 14.72 8.43 -12.21
CA HIS A 91 14.55 7.66 -13.42
C HIS A 91 15.53 8.07 -14.54
N LYS A 92 15.82 9.37 -14.69
CA LYS A 92 16.74 9.89 -15.72
C LYS A 92 18.22 9.68 -15.38
N GLU A 93 18.55 9.48 -14.11
CA GLU A 93 19.92 9.26 -13.64
C GLU A 93 20.37 7.79 -13.75
N THR A 94 19.48 6.87 -14.17
CA THR A 94 19.76 5.43 -14.36
C THR A 94 19.87 5.08 -15.83
#